data_AF-A0A267ASC6-F1
#
_entry.id   AF-A0A267ASC6-F1
#
_cell.length_a   1.000
_cell.length_b   1.000
_cell.length_c   1.000
_cell.angle_alpha   90.00
_cell.angle_beta   90.00
_cell.angle_gamma   90.00
#
_symmetry.space_group_name_H-M   'P 1'
#
loop_
_entity.id
_entity.type
_entity.pdbx_description
1 polymer ?
#
loop_
_entity_poly.entity_id
_entity_poly.type
_entity_poly.pdbx_seq_one_letter_code
_entity_poly.pdbx_strand_id
1 'polypeptide(L)'
;MNSALIYPASVIAPEILKLSDVRVRFPVSNDWLGRPRGYAHALNGIDLQVRAGETLGIVGESGCGKSTLAQLLMGLLKPSSGELKWANGSQGEGSSNVQIVFQDPQSSLNPRLPIWRIITEPLYARGMRSNEQMRSIAARVAAQVGIRPEYLDRFAHQFSGGQRQRIAIARALSSDPDIIVLDEPTSALDISVQAQILNLLAELQQARNLTYILISHNVSVVRHMADRVAVMYLGQIVELGSAAQVLDQPRHPYTRLLFEAVPRLGVPLRAEQVAAPTELPGNRQLPEGCFFLERCGSSGDGCQRPQLMRGGEHQRVRCHVMG
;
A
#
# COMPACT_ATOMS: atom_id res chain seq x y z
N MET A 1 20.84 -10.54 17.10
CA MET A 1 21.21 -9.12 17.03
C MET A 1 22.07 -8.92 15.79
N ASN A 2 21.44 -8.57 14.68
CA ASN A 2 22.08 -8.00 13.49
C ASN A 2 21.06 -6.98 12.99
N SER A 3 21.14 -5.76 13.52
CA SER A 3 20.31 -4.65 13.06
C SER A 3 20.87 -4.18 11.73
N ALA A 4 20.31 -4.67 10.64
CA ALA A 4 20.56 -4.11 9.32
C ALA A 4 20.03 -2.67 9.32
N LEU A 5 20.93 -1.70 9.42
CA LEU A 5 20.60 -0.29 9.23
C LEU A 5 20.38 -0.08 7.73
N ILE A 6 19.12 0.13 7.35
CA ILE A 6 18.74 0.46 5.98
C ILE A 6 18.99 1.96 5.78
N TYR A 7 19.86 2.31 4.84
CA TYR A 7 20.10 3.70 4.44
C TYR A 7 18.92 4.20 3.61
N PRO A 8 18.40 5.42 3.85
CA PRO A 8 17.27 5.95 3.10
C PRO A 8 17.62 6.09 1.62
N ALA A 9 16.73 5.65 0.74
CA ALA A 9 16.83 5.93 -0.69
C ALA A 9 16.91 7.45 -0.91
N SER A 10 17.98 7.92 -1.56
CA SER A 10 18.25 9.35 -1.74
C SER A 10 17.10 10.07 -2.46
N VAL A 11 16.90 11.36 -2.16
CA VAL A 11 15.92 12.28 -2.76
C VAL A 11 16.04 12.40 -4.30
N ILE A 12 17.08 11.79 -4.90
CA ILE A 12 17.47 11.90 -6.31
C ILE A 12 16.90 10.74 -7.17
N ALA A 13 16.28 9.72 -6.57
CA ALA A 13 15.73 8.60 -7.35
C ALA A 13 14.62 9.08 -8.31
N PRO A 14 14.59 8.59 -9.57
CA PRO A 14 13.61 9.03 -10.55
C PRO A 14 12.19 8.67 -10.12
N GLU A 15 11.25 9.59 -10.34
CA GLU A 15 9.82 9.33 -10.23
C GLU A 15 9.43 8.27 -11.27
N ILE A 16 8.75 7.20 -10.85
CA ILE A 16 8.26 6.14 -11.75
C ILE A 16 6.74 6.18 -11.93
N LEU A 17 6.04 6.77 -10.96
CA LEU A 17 4.59 6.90 -10.94
C LEU A 17 4.18 8.21 -10.27
N LYS A 18 3.24 8.91 -10.91
CA LYS A 18 2.63 10.14 -10.39
C LYS A 18 1.11 10.13 -10.55
N LEU A 19 0.42 10.38 -9.44
CA LEU A 19 -1.02 10.62 -9.39
C LEU A 19 -1.22 12.13 -9.19
N SER A 20 -2.10 12.73 -9.99
CA SER A 20 -2.45 14.16 -9.93
C SER A 20 -3.97 14.33 -9.85
N ASP A 21 -4.45 14.89 -8.74
CA ASP A 21 -5.89 15.06 -8.38
C ASP A 21 -6.75 13.82 -8.70
N VAL A 22 -6.24 12.62 -8.41
CA VAL A 22 -6.97 11.40 -8.75
C VAL A 22 -8.19 11.22 -7.86
N ARG A 23 -9.35 11.00 -8.50
CA ARG A 23 -10.62 10.73 -7.82
C ARG A 23 -11.24 9.45 -8.33
N VAL A 24 -11.88 8.70 -7.43
CA VAL A 24 -12.61 7.46 -7.75
C VAL A 24 -13.93 7.49 -7.01
N ARG A 25 -15.03 7.27 -7.75
CA ARG A 25 -16.38 7.21 -7.23
C ARG A 25 -17.10 5.98 -7.74
N PHE A 26 -17.93 5.37 -6.89
CA PHE A 26 -18.75 4.21 -7.24
C PHE A 26 -20.23 4.59 -7.23
N PRO A 27 -21.03 4.16 -8.23
CA PRO A 27 -22.47 4.37 -8.21
C PRO A 27 -23.10 3.55 -7.07
N VAL A 28 -23.93 4.17 -6.24
CA VAL A 28 -24.57 3.51 -5.08
C VAL A 28 -25.87 2.81 -5.49
N SER A 29 -26.60 3.40 -6.42
CA SER A 29 -27.82 2.86 -6.99
C SER A 29 -28.08 3.50 -8.34
N ASN A 30 -28.85 2.81 -9.18
CA ASN A 30 -29.28 3.32 -10.47
C ASN A 30 -30.77 3.70 -10.42
N ASP A 31 -31.17 4.68 -11.22
CA ASP A 31 -32.58 4.91 -11.52
C ASP A 31 -33.11 3.89 -12.53
N TRP A 32 -34.40 3.99 -12.86
CA TRP A 32 -35.07 3.11 -13.82
C TRP A 32 -34.53 3.24 -15.25
N LEU A 33 -33.75 4.29 -15.55
CA LEU A 33 -33.05 4.52 -16.81
C LEU A 33 -31.57 4.08 -16.76
N GLY A 34 -31.14 3.45 -15.66
CA GLY A 34 -29.76 2.99 -15.47
C GLY A 34 -28.76 4.08 -15.10
N ARG A 35 -29.21 5.31 -14.79
CA ARG A 35 -28.33 6.42 -14.39
C ARG A 35 -28.05 6.38 -12.89
N PRO A 36 -26.80 6.66 -12.44
CA PRO A 36 -26.49 6.69 -11.01
C PRO A 36 -27.29 7.76 -10.25
N ARG A 37 -28.00 7.36 -9.19
CA ARG A 37 -28.74 8.27 -8.29
C ARG A 37 -27.86 8.93 -7.22
N GLY A 38 -26.65 8.42 -7.04
CA GLY A 38 -25.70 8.93 -6.06
C GLY A 38 -24.39 8.16 -6.16
N TYR A 39 -23.36 8.72 -5.53
CA TYR A 39 -22.01 8.17 -5.58
C TYR A 39 -21.45 7.98 -4.17
N ALA A 40 -20.70 6.90 -3.98
CA ALA A 40 -19.80 6.73 -2.86
C ALA A 40 -18.40 7.15 -3.32
N HIS A 41 -17.79 8.06 -2.57
CA HIS A 41 -16.53 8.69 -2.91
C HIS A 41 -15.37 7.96 -2.25
N ALA A 42 -14.62 7.18 -3.03
CA ALA A 42 -13.55 6.34 -2.50
C ALA A 42 -12.19 7.04 -2.48
N LEU A 43 -11.86 7.82 -3.51
CA LEU A 43 -10.64 8.64 -3.59
C LEU A 43 -11.02 10.08 -3.96
N ASN A 44 -10.42 11.06 -3.27
CA ASN A 44 -10.89 12.44 -3.17
C ASN A 44 -9.78 13.47 -3.42
N GLY A 45 -9.05 13.31 -4.53
CA GLY A 45 -7.96 14.21 -4.93
C GLY A 45 -6.63 13.72 -4.40
N ILE A 46 -6.22 12.53 -4.84
CA ILE A 46 -4.96 11.90 -4.46
C ILE A 46 -3.84 12.48 -5.33
N ASP A 47 -2.93 13.19 -4.67
CA ASP A 47 -1.66 13.65 -5.23
C ASP A 47 -0.53 12.82 -4.61
N LEU A 48 0.09 11.94 -5.41
CA LEU A 48 1.07 10.99 -4.92
C LEU A 48 2.19 10.78 -5.93
N GLN A 49 3.40 10.59 -5.44
CA GLN A 49 4.59 10.31 -6.26
C GLN A 49 5.34 9.14 -5.65
N VAL A 50 5.69 8.18 -6.50
CA VAL A 50 6.49 7.00 -6.16
C VAL A 50 7.79 7.05 -6.96
N ARG A 51 8.91 6.86 -6.27
CA ARG A 51 10.27 6.88 -6.81
C ARG A 51 10.84 5.47 -6.91
N ALA A 52 11.70 5.25 -7.90
CA ALA A 52 12.36 3.96 -8.08
C ALA A 52 13.15 3.56 -6.83
N GLY A 53 13.00 2.31 -6.40
CA GLY A 53 13.75 1.72 -5.28
C GLY A 53 13.26 2.13 -3.89
N GLU A 54 12.27 3.01 -3.77
CA GLU A 54 11.73 3.43 -2.47
C GLU A 54 10.62 2.48 -1.98
N THR A 55 10.42 2.40 -0.67
CA THR A 55 9.19 1.90 -0.07
C THR A 55 8.32 3.06 0.39
N LEU A 56 7.18 3.24 -0.28
CA LEU A 56 6.14 4.17 0.13
C LEU A 56 5.11 3.44 1.00
N GLY A 57 5.07 3.76 2.29
CA GLY A 57 4.04 3.30 3.21
C GLY A 57 2.73 4.08 3.07
N ILE A 58 1.61 3.38 3.02
CA ILE A 58 0.25 3.94 3.00
C ILE A 58 -0.49 3.44 4.24
N VAL A 59 -0.86 4.37 5.11
CA VAL A 59 -1.49 4.08 6.40
C VAL A 59 -2.81 4.81 6.56
N GLY A 60 -3.71 4.26 7.37
CA GLY A 60 -5.01 4.88 7.69
C GLY A 60 -6.01 3.85 8.20
N GLU A 61 -7.12 4.33 8.74
CA GLU A 61 -8.23 3.50 9.27
C GLU A 61 -8.82 2.57 8.19
N SER A 62 -9.46 1.48 8.62
CA SER A 62 -10.19 0.60 7.70
C SER A 62 -11.26 1.39 6.96
N GLY A 63 -11.39 1.20 5.64
CA GLY A 63 -12.35 1.93 4.82
C GLY A 63 -11.90 3.32 4.32
N CYS A 64 -10.69 3.78 4.63
CA CYS A 64 -10.23 5.12 4.19
C CYS A 64 -9.81 5.21 2.70
N GLY A 65 -9.91 4.12 1.93
CA GLY A 65 -9.62 4.10 0.48
C GLY A 65 -8.32 3.41 0.05
N LYS A 66 -7.54 2.81 0.97
CA LYS A 66 -6.26 2.13 0.66
C LYS A 66 -6.39 1.02 -0.38
N SER A 67 -7.37 0.11 -0.21
CA SER A 67 -7.61 -0.98 -1.16
C SER A 67 -8.12 -0.47 -2.52
N THR A 68 -8.91 0.61 -2.54
CA THR A 68 -9.30 1.27 -3.80
C THR A 68 -8.10 1.85 -4.52
N LEU A 69 -7.17 2.48 -3.79
CA LEU A 69 -5.92 2.95 -4.35
C LEU A 69 -5.08 1.78 -4.89
N ALA A 70 -4.96 0.67 -4.18
CA ALA A 70 -4.29 -0.54 -4.69
C ALA A 70 -4.90 -1.03 -6.00
N GLN A 71 -6.24 -1.13 -6.09
CA GLN A 71 -6.93 -1.56 -7.30
C GLN A 71 -6.73 -0.61 -8.48
N LEU A 72 -6.72 0.70 -8.22
CA LEU A 72 -6.38 1.71 -9.23
C LEU A 72 -4.95 1.52 -9.74
N LEU A 73 -3.99 1.33 -8.84
CA LEU A 73 -2.57 1.13 -9.19
C LEU A 73 -2.34 -0.14 -10.02
N MET A 74 -3.12 -1.19 -9.78
CA MET A 74 -3.10 -2.42 -10.57
C MET A 74 -3.82 -2.31 -11.93
N GLY A 75 -4.42 -1.15 -12.25
CA GLY A 75 -5.22 -0.97 -13.46
C GLY A 75 -6.57 -1.69 -13.46
N LEU A 76 -7.03 -2.19 -12.30
CA LEU A 76 -8.37 -2.81 -12.15
C LEU A 76 -9.47 -1.75 -12.08
N LEU A 77 -9.12 -0.52 -11.71
CA LEU A 77 -10.02 0.63 -11.71
C LEU A 77 -9.43 1.74 -12.60
N LYS A 78 -10.32 2.54 -13.19
CA LYS A 78 -9.97 3.79 -13.85
C LYS A 78 -10.34 4.98 -12.96
N PRO A 79 -9.55 6.06 -12.96
CA PRO A 79 -9.93 7.27 -12.25
C PRO A 79 -11.23 7.85 -12.84
N SER A 80 -12.12 8.32 -11.98
CA SER A 80 -13.29 9.11 -12.39
C SER A 80 -12.89 10.51 -12.86
N SER A 81 -11.80 11.05 -12.31
CA SER A 81 -11.12 12.27 -12.76
C SER A 81 -9.68 12.29 -12.28
N GLY A 82 -8.87 13.22 -12.82
CA GLY A 82 -7.44 13.29 -12.55
C GLY A 82 -6.64 12.35 -13.45
N GLU A 83 -5.33 12.28 -13.21
CA GLU A 83 -4.41 11.56 -14.10
C GLU A 83 -3.41 10.70 -13.31
N LEU A 84 -3.11 9.53 -13.86
CA LEU A 84 -2.07 8.63 -13.40
C LEU A 84 -1.02 8.50 -14.50
N LYS A 85 0.21 8.96 -14.24
CA LYS A 85 1.33 8.97 -15.19
C LYS A 85 2.43 8.02 -14.73
N TRP A 86 2.88 7.18 -15.66
CA TRP A 86 4.08 6.38 -15.53
C TRP A 86 5.25 7.07 -16.23
N ALA A 87 6.44 7.01 -15.64
CA ALA A 87 7.62 7.67 -16.20
C ALA A 87 7.97 7.21 -17.62
N ASN A 88 7.65 5.96 -17.94
CA ASN A 88 7.93 5.37 -19.25
C ASN A 88 6.84 5.68 -20.30
N GLY A 89 5.92 6.60 -20.02
CA GLY A 89 5.00 7.14 -21.04
C GLY A 89 3.92 6.19 -21.54
N SER A 90 3.61 5.10 -20.83
CA SER A 90 2.54 4.16 -21.21
C SER A 90 1.15 4.76 -20.96
N GLN A 91 0.77 5.75 -21.77
CA GLN A 91 -0.63 6.02 -22.09
C GLN A 91 -1.06 4.97 -23.13
N GLY A 92 -1.65 3.87 -22.66
CA GLY A 92 -2.10 2.75 -23.50
C GLY A 92 -1.82 1.41 -22.84
N GLU A 93 -2.54 0.38 -23.27
CA GLU A 93 -2.63 -0.98 -22.70
C GLU A 93 -1.31 -1.76 -22.49
N GLY A 94 -0.15 -1.14 -22.72
CA GLY A 94 1.15 -1.57 -22.21
C GLY A 94 1.31 -1.20 -20.73
N SER A 95 0.49 -1.84 -19.90
CA SER A 95 0.46 -1.71 -18.44
C SER A 95 1.85 -1.72 -17.82
N SER A 96 2.21 -0.64 -17.12
CA SER A 96 3.20 -0.64 -16.04
C SER A 96 3.16 -1.96 -15.29
N ASN A 97 4.32 -2.59 -15.10
CA ASN A 97 4.38 -3.92 -14.53
C ASN A 97 4.20 -3.87 -13.01
N VAL A 98 2.97 -3.63 -12.57
CA VAL A 98 2.59 -3.63 -11.16
C VAL A 98 2.14 -5.03 -10.78
N GLN A 99 2.69 -5.54 -9.69
CA GLN A 99 2.27 -6.81 -9.09
C GLN A 99 1.80 -6.57 -7.66
N ILE A 100 0.99 -7.48 -7.14
CA ILE A 100 0.46 -7.39 -5.78
C ILE A 100 0.76 -8.66 -4.98
N VAL A 101 1.10 -8.45 -3.72
CA VAL A 101 1.13 -9.49 -2.69
C VAL A 101 -0.02 -9.19 -1.74
N PHE A 102 -1.04 -10.06 -1.76
CA PHE A 102 -2.25 -9.90 -0.96
C PHE A 102 -2.03 -10.31 0.51
N GLN A 103 -2.94 -9.83 1.35
CA GLN A 103 -2.98 -10.08 2.79
C GLN A 103 -3.09 -11.57 3.12
N ASP A 104 -4.01 -12.28 2.46
CA ASP A 104 -4.19 -13.72 2.64
C ASP A 104 -3.65 -14.48 1.41
N PRO A 105 -2.46 -15.09 1.51
CA PRO A 105 -1.94 -15.92 0.43
C PRO A 105 -2.81 -17.16 0.21
N GLN A 106 -3.57 -17.67 1.18
CA GLN A 106 -4.35 -18.88 0.98
C GLN A 106 -5.48 -18.69 -0.05
N SER A 107 -6.26 -17.62 0.08
CA SER A 107 -7.31 -17.29 -0.87
C SER A 107 -6.78 -16.85 -2.23
N SER A 108 -5.57 -16.29 -2.30
CA SER A 108 -4.99 -15.80 -3.56
C SER A 108 -4.25 -16.85 -4.39
N LEU A 109 -3.92 -18.02 -3.84
CA LEU A 109 -3.18 -19.08 -4.54
C LEU A 109 -4.14 -20.19 -4.96
N ASN A 110 -4.20 -20.50 -6.27
CA ASN A 110 -5.09 -21.55 -6.77
C ASN A 110 -4.65 -22.94 -6.24
N PRO A 111 -5.45 -23.62 -5.39
CA PRO A 111 -5.03 -24.84 -4.70
C PRO A 111 -4.90 -26.05 -5.64
N ARG A 112 -5.45 -25.95 -6.87
CA ARG A 112 -5.42 -27.00 -7.89
C ARG A 112 -4.18 -26.95 -8.78
N LEU A 113 -3.33 -25.93 -8.61
CA LEU A 113 -2.13 -25.75 -9.41
C LEU A 113 -0.87 -26.11 -8.62
N PRO A 114 0.15 -26.70 -9.27
CA PRO A 114 1.47 -26.84 -8.67
C PRO A 114 2.13 -25.47 -8.49
N ILE A 115 3.05 -25.37 -7.53
CA ILE A 115 3.71 -24.10 -7.17
C ILE A 115 4.39 -23.42 -8.36
N TRP A 116 5.05 -24.17 -9.26
CA TRP A 116 5.68 -23.54 -10.42
C TRP A 116 4.69 -22.81 -11.33
N ARG A 117 3.47 -23.32 -11.48
CA ARG A 117 2.40 -22.65 -12.25
C ARG A 117 1.87 -21.43 -11.53
N ILE A 118 1.69 -21.53 -10.21
CA ILE A 118 1.25 -20.40 -9.39
C ILE A 118 2.25 -19.26 -9.46
N ILE A 119 3.55 -19.56 -9.31
CA ILE A 119 4.62 -18.56 -9.41
C ILE A 119 4.64 -17.91 -10.79
N THR A 120 4.40 -18.67 -11.86
CA THR A 120 4.51 -18.20 -13.25
C THR A 120 3.19 -17.75 -13.86
N GLU A 121 2.11 -17.70 -13.07
CA GLU A 121 0.79 -17.25 -13.49
C GLU A 121 0.82 -15.87 -14.18
N PRO A 122 1.56 -14.85 -13.67
CA PRO A 122 1.68 -13.56 -14.37
C PRO A 122 2.32 -13.67 -15.76
N LEU A 123 3.31 -14.56 -15.93
CA LEU A 123 3.98 -14.78 -17.23
C LEU A 123 3.06 -15.49 -18.21
N TYR A 124 2.29 -16.46 -17.73
CA TYR A 124 1.28 -17.14 -18.53
C TYR A 124 0.18 -16.17 -18.97
N ALA A 125 -0.29 -15.29 -18.09
CA ALA A 125 -1.26 -14.25 -18.43
C ALA A 125 -0.74 -13.31 -19.53
N ARG A 126 0.58 -13.05 -19.57
CA ARG A 126 1.28 -12.26 -20.60
C ARG A 126 1.61 -13.03 -21.89
N GLY A 127 1.13 -14.27 -22.04
CA GLY A 127 1.29 -15.03 -23.28
C GLY A 127 2.47 -16.00 -23.29
N MET A 128 3.24 -16.15 -22.22
CA MET A 128 4.27 -17.20 -22.16
C MET A 128 3.62 -18.59 -22.20
N ARG A 129 4.16 -19.49 -23.04
CA ARG A 129 3.61 -20.86 -23.22
C ARG A 129 4.63 -21.97 -22.98
N SER A 130 5.93 -21.69 -22.95
CA SER A 130 6.96 -22.72 -22.71
C SER A 130 6.99 -23.13 -21.23
N ASN A 131 6.61 -24.38 -20.95
CA ASN A 131 6.68 -24.95 -19.59
C ASN A 131 8.13 -25.04 -19.07
N GLU A 132 9.09 -25.31 -19.94
CA GLU A 132 10.50 -25.39 -19.58
C GLU A 132 11.01 -24.03 -19.10
N GLN A 133 10.73 -22.97 -19.86
CA GLN A 133 11.10 -21.60 -19.49
C GLN A 133 10.39 -21.17 -18.19
N MET A 134 9.08 -21.43 -18.07
CA MET A 134 8.34 -21.13 -16.84
C MET A 134 8.92 -21.86 -15.64
N ARG A 135 9.23 -23.15 -15.75
CA ARG A 135 9.85 -23.92 -14.65
C ARG A 135 11.22 -23.37 -14.25
N SER A 136 12.05 -23.00 -15.22
CA SER A 136 13.35 -22.37 -14.96
C SER A 136 13.20 -21.04 -14.21
N ILE A 137 12.27 -20.18 -14.64
CA ILE A 137 11.98 -18.92 -13.95
C ILE A 137 11.44 -19.18 -12.54
N ALA A 138 10.50 -20.13 -12.39
CA ALA A 138 9.93 -20.50 -11.11
C ALA A 138 11.00 -20.96 -10.12
N ALA A 139 11.93 -21.82 -10.55
CA ALA A 139 13.05 -22.28 -9.72
C ALA A 139 13.94 -21.11 -9.27
N ARG A 140 14.28 -20.20 -10.19
CA ARG A 140 15.12 -19.03 -9.89
C ARG A 140 14.46 -18.14 -8.84
N VAL A 141 13.18 -17.78 -8.99
CA VAL A 141 12.50 -16.89 -8.03
C VAL A 141 12.14 -17.60 -6.73
N ALA A 142 11.82 -18.91 -6.77
CA ALA A 142 11.58 -19.72 -5.58
C ALA A 142 12.82 -19.78 -4.68
N ALA A 143 14.00 -19.98 -5.27
CA ALA A 143 15.26 -20.01 -4.51
C ALA A 143 15.51 -18.68 -3.75
N GLN A 144 15.19 -17.54 -4.36
CA GLN A 144 15.39 -16.23 -3.74
C GLN A 144 14.47 -15.97 -2.54
N VAL A 145 13.30 -16.61 -2.50
CA VAL A 145 12.39 -16.51 -1.35
C VAL A 145 12.59 -17.67 -0.36
N GLY A 146 13.61 -18.51 -0.54
CA GLY A 146 13.90 -19.64 0.34
C GLY A 146 12.99 -20.86 0.14
N ILE A 147 12.33 -20.97 -1.02
CA ILE A 147 11.58 -22.17 -1.41
C ILE A 147 12.48 -23.05 -2.28
N ARG A 148 12.69 -24.28 -1.79
CA ARG A 148 13.53 -25.29 -2.46
C ARG A 148 12.93 -25.69 -3.83
N PRO A 149 13.71 -25.68 -4.94
CA PRO A 149 13.21 -26.01 -6.27
C PRO A 149 12.53 -27.38 -6.39
N GLU A 150 12.95 -28.37 -5.62
CA GLU A 150 12.32 -29.70 -5.56
C GLU A 150 10.88 -29.69 -5.04
N TYR A 151 10.42 -28.58 -4.45
CA TYR A 151 9.05 -28.43 -3.97
C TYR A 151 8.12 -27.81 -5.01
N LEU A 152 8.62 -27.48 -6.21
CA LEU A 152 7.85 -26.77 -7.23
C LEU A 152 6.66 -27.53 -7.81
N ASP A 153 6.70 -28.87 -7.81
CA ASP A 153 5.58 -29.71 -8.25
C ASP A 153 4.56 -30.00 -7.12
N ARG A 154 4.81 -29.51 -5.90
CA ARG A 154 3.84 -29.58 -4.78
C ARG A 154 2.70 -28.57 -4.97
N PHE A 155 1.65 -28.75 -4.20
CA PHE A 155 0.48 -27.87 -4.16
C PHE A 155 0.51 -26.95 -2.93
N ALA A 156 -0.19 -25.81 -3.01
CA ALA A 156 -0.19 -24.78 -1.96
C ALA A 156 -0.56 -25.31 -0.56
N HIS A 157 -1.47 -26.28 -0.46
CA HIS A 157 -1.89 -26.85 0.82
C HIS A 157 -0.77 -27.59 1.57
N GLN A 158 0.32 -27.96 0.88
CA GLN A 158 1.46 -28.68 1.45
C GLN A 158 2.52 -27.76 2.08
N PHE A 159 2.26 -26.45 2.17
CA PHE A 159 3.16 -25.43 2.71
C PHE A 159 2.56 -24.73 3.92
N SER A 160 3.43 -24.27 4.83
CA SER A 160 3.05 -23.43 5.97
C SER A 160 2.59 -22.03 5.52
N GLY A 161 1.93 -21.27 6.41
CA GLY A 161 1.48 -19.90 6.09
C GLY A 161 2.61 -18.99 5.60
N GLY A 162 3.76 -19.00 6.29
CA GLY A 162 4.93 -18.23 5.88
C GLY A 162 5.54 -18.68 4.54
N GLN A 163 5.54 -19.98 4.25
CA GLN A 163 5.98 -20.49 2.95
C GLN A 163 5.01 -20.11 1.82
N ARG A 164 3.70 -20.12 2.07
CA ARG A 164 2.70 -19.62 1.11
C ARG A 164 2.90 -18.13 0.84
N GLN A 165 3.25 -17.34 1.85
CA GLN A 165 3.58 -15.93 1.66
C GLN A 165 4.84 -15.74 0.80
N ARG A 166 5.90 -16.54 1.05
CA ARG A 166 7.09 -16.57 0.20
C ARG A 166 6.75 -16.92 -1.26
N ILE A 167 5.85 -17.89 -1.48
CA ILE A 167 5.37 -18.26 -2.81
C ILE A 167 4.60 -17.09 -3.46
N ALA A 168 3.76 -16.36 -2.71
CA ALA A 168 3.06 -15.18 -3.22
C ALA A 168 4.03 -14.06 -3.62
N ILE A 169 5.10 -13.84 -2.83
CA ILE A 169 6.19 -12.90 -3.17
C ILE A 169 6.91 -13.38 -4.45
N ALA A 170 7.27 -14.67 -4.54
CA ALA A 170 7.90 -15.23 -5.73
C ALA A 170 7.03 -15.09 -6.99
N ARG A 171 5.70 -15.24 -6.85
CA ARG A 171 4.75 -14.99 -7.94
C ARG A 171 4.85 -13.56 -8.45
N ALA A 172 4.84 -12.56 -7.57
CA ALA A 172 4.99 -11.17 -7.96
C ALA A 172 6.34 -10.93 -8.69
N LEU A 173 7.43 -11.49 -8.14
CA LEU A 173 8.78 -11.34 -8.71
C LEU A 173 8.98 -12.03 -10.06
N SER A 174 8.15 -13.01 -10.42
CA SER A 174 8.35 -13.82 -11.64
C SER A 174 8.26 -12.98 -12.92
N SER A 175 7.51 -11.88 -12.87
CA SER A 175 7.25 -11.00 -14.00
C SER A 175 8.20 -9.82 -14.11
N ASP A 176 9.18 -9.69 -13.21
CA ASP A 176 10.11 -8.54 -13.12
C ASP A 176 9.41 -7.18 -12.98
N PRO A 177 8.68 -6.94 -11.86
CA PRO A 177 7.82 -5.79 -11.69
C PRO A 177 8.55 -4.47 -11.46
N ASP A 178 7.98 -3.39 -11.99
CA ASP A 178 8.39 -2.01 -11.70
C ASP A 178 8.02 -1.62 -10.27
N ILE A 179 6.82 -2.06 -9.83
CA ILE A 179 6.26 -1.81 -8.50
C ILE A 179 5.61 -3.09 -7.96
N ILE A 180 5.87 -3.38 -6.69
CA ILE A 180 5.10 -4.38 -5.94
C ILE A 180 4.25 -3.66 -4.88
N VAL A 181 2.93 -3.82 -4.98
CA VAL A 181 1.99 -3.43 -3.93
C VAL A 181 1.96 -4.54 -2.89
N LEU A 182 2.30 -4.21 -1.64
CA LEU A 182 2.27 -5.12 -0.51
C LEU A 182 1.04 -4.76 0.33
N ASP A 183 -0.05 -5.50 0.17
CA ASP A 183 -1.31 -5.26 0.89
C ASP A 183 -1.36 -6.12 2.15
N GLU A 184 -1.00 -5.51 3.29
CA GLU A 184 -0.87 -6.19 4.58
C GLU A 184 -0.10 -7.53 4.53
N PRO A 185 1.15 -7.54 4.01
CA PRO A 185 1.85 -8.76 3.61
C PRO A 185 2.19 -9.72 4.77
N THR A 186 1.87 -9.36 6.01
CA THR A 186 2.22 -10.13 7.21
C THR A 186 1.06 -10.29 8.19
N SER A 187 -0.12 -9.71 7.97
CA SER A 187 -1.14 -9.63 9.04
C SER A 187 -1.77 -10.98 9.42
N ALA A 188 -1.75 -11.97 8.52
CA ALA A 188 -2.23 -13.33 8.79
C ALA A 188 -1.15 -14.29 9.37
N LEU A 189 0.04 -13.78 9.72
CA LEU A 189 1.19 -14.60 10.13
C LEU A 189 1.58 -14.37 11.60
N ASP A 190 2.13 -15.41 12.24
CA ASP A 190 2.70 -15.32 13.59
C ASP A 190 3.88 -14.33 13.64
N ILE A 191 4.07 -13.65 14.78
CA ILE A 191 5.05 -12.57 14.96
C ILE A 191 6.47 -12.96 14.49
N SER A 192 6.91 -14.19 14.78
CA SER A 192 8.23 -14.67 14.36
C SER A 192 8.35 -14.81 12.84
N VAL A 193 7.28 -15.28 12.18
CA VAL A 193 7.20 -15.42 10.73
C VAL A 193 7.06 -14.05 10.07
N GLN A 194 6.30 -13.12 10.67
CA GLN A 194 6.21 -11.73 10.19
C GLN A 194 7.60 -11.12 10.03
N ALA A 195 8.43 -11.17 11.08
CA ALA A 195 9.79 -10.64 11.05
C ALA A 195 10.64 -11.26 9.92
N GLN A 196 10.52 -12.58 9.70
CA GLN A 196 11.24 -13.25 8.60
C GLN A 196 10.79 -12.78 7.22
N ILE A 197 9.50 -12.50 7.03
CA ILE A 197 8.97 -12.00 5.76
C ILE A 197 9.40 -10.55 5.53
N LEU A 198 9.38 -9.70 6.55
CA LEU A 198 9.83 -8.31 6.43
C LEU A 198 11.33 -8.24 6.08
N ASN A 199 12.17 -9.05 6.74
CA ASN A 199 13.59 -9.15 6.41
C ASN A 199 13.80 -9.61 4.97
N LEU A 200 13.07 -10.64 4.53
CA LEU A 200 13.13 -11.11 3.14
C LEU A 200 12.78 -9.99 2.16
N LEU A 201 11.71 -9.23 2.42
CA LEU A 201 11.32 -8.13 1.54
C LEU A 201 12.39 -7.04 1.49
N ALA A 202 12.98 -6.67 2.63
CA ALA A 202 14.08 -5.71 2.68
C ALA A 202 15.32 -6.19 1.91
N GLU A 203 15.70 -7.47 2.06
CA GLU A 203 16.80 -8.09 1.31
C GLU A 203 16.53 -8.09 -0.20
N LEU A 204 15.30 -8.43 -0.62
CA LEU A 204 14.88 -8.39 -2.02
C LEU A 204 14.90 -6.97 -2.59
N GLN A 205 14.45 -5.98 -1.82
CA GLN A 205 14.48 -4.58 -2.21
C GLN A 205 15.91 -4.14 -2.51
N GLN A 206 16.85 -4.41 -1.61
CA GLN A 206 18.26 -4.05 -1.76
C GLN A 206 18.91 -4.80 -2.92
N ALA A 207 18.66 -6.10 -3.06
CA ALA A 207 19.31 -6.93 -4.07
C ALA A 207 18.82 -6.64 -5.50
N ARG A 208 17.58 -6.17 -5.67
CA ARG A 208 16.94 -5.98 -6.99
C ARG A 208 16.52 -4.54 -7.27
N ASN A 209 16.77 -3.61 -6.36
CA ASN A 209 16.28 -2.23 -6.43
C ASN A 209 14.75 -2.16 -6.67
N LEU A 210 13.99 -2.99 -5.95
CA LEU A 210 12.53 -3.05 -6.10
C LEU A 210 11.88 -1.81 -5.51
N THR A 211 10.77 -1.39 -6.11
CA THR A 211 9.93 -0.33 -5.56
C THR A 211 8.71 -0.93 -4.89
N TYR A 212 8.44 -0.53 -3.65
CA TYR A 212 7.30 -1.04 -2.87
C TYR A 212 6.29 0.05 -2.56
N ILE A 213 5.01 -0.32 -2.68
CA ILE A 213 3.91 0.42 -2.07
C ILE A 213 3.34 -0.46 -0.97
N LEU A 214 3.67 -0.14 0.27
CA LEU A 214 3.29 -0.91 1.45
C LEU A 214 2.00 -0.37 2.05
N ILE A 215 0.91 -1.12 1.95
CA ILE A 215 -0.34 -0.82 2.63
C ILE A 215 -0.35 -1.59 3.96
N SER A 216 -0.45 -0.86 5.07
CA SER A 216 -0.52 -1.48 6.39
C SER A 216 -1.24 -0.60 7.39
N HIS A 217 -1.93 -1.22 8.35
CA HIS A 217 -2.41 -0.57 9.56
C HIS A 217 -1.41 -0.70 10.72
N ASN A 218 -0.33 -1.47 10.58
CA ASN A 218 0.66 -1.69 11.62
C ASN A 218 1.83 -0.70 11.48
N VAL A 219 1.89 0.27 12.38
CA VAL A 219 2.94 1.30 12.40
C VAL A 219 4.34 0.72 12.54
N SER A 220 4.52 -0.38 13.27
CA SER A 220 5.84 -1.01 13.43
C SER A 220 6.36 -1.59 12.12
N VAL A 221 5.48 -2.16 11.30
CA VAL A 221 5.83 -2.68 9.97
C VAL A 221 6.22 -1.53 9.05
N VAL A 222 5.43 -0.45 9.04
CA VAL A 222 5.69 0.75 8.25
C VAL A 222 7.00 1.41 8.67
N ARG A 223 7.25 1.55 9.98
CA ARG A 223 8.50 2.11 10.52
C ARG A 223 9.73 1.31 10.10
N HIS A 224 9.60 -0.01 10.01
CA HIS A 224 10.72 -0.87 9.68
C HIS A 224 11.05 -0.88 8.18
N MET A 225 10.05 -0.70 7.31
CA MET A 225 10.21 -0.88 5.86
C MET A 225 10.15 0.40 5.03
N ALA A 226 9.38 1.41 5.47
CA ALA A 226 9.05 2.55 4.62
C ALA A 226 10.11 3.66 4.69
N ASP A 227 10.49 4.18 3.53
CA ASP A 227 11.28 5.41 3.40
C ASP A 227 10.39 6.65 3.63
N ARG A 228 9.18 6.59 3.07
CA ARG A 228 8.16 7.66 3.12
C ARG A 228 6.82 7.10 3.53
N VAL A 229 6.00 7.93 4.17
CA VAL A 229 4.66 7.54 4.64
C VAL A 229 3.64 8.55 4.14
N ALA A 230 2.57 8.03 3.53
CA ALA A 230 1.34 8.73 3.19
C ALA A 230 0.23 8.28 4.14
N VAL A 231 -0.32 9.21 4.90
CA VAL A 231 -1.45 8.98 5.80
C VAL A 231 -2.73 9.33 5.06
N MET A 232 -3.64 8.37 4.94
CA MET A 232 -4.92 8.50 4.24
C MET A 232 -6.09 8.60 5.22
N TYR A 233 -6.96 9.58 5.00
CA TYR A 233 -8.23 9.73 5.69
C TYR A 233 -9.34 10.03 4.69
N LEU A 234 -10.41 9.22 4.70
CA LEU A 234 -11.60 9.39 3.87
C LEU A 234 -11.28 9.70 2.39
N GLY A 235 -10.38 8.92 1.79
CA GLY A 235 -9.98 9.05 0.38
C GLY A 235 -9.03 10.21 0.09
N GLN A 236 -8.48 10.91 1.09
CA GLN A 236 -7.48 11.96 0.91
C GLN A 236 -6.16 11.61 1.58
N ILE A 237 -5.05 12.04 0.98
CA ILE A 237 -3.77 12.12 1.70
C ILE A 237 -3.83 13.36 2.58
N VAL A 238 -3.73 13.15 3.89
CA VAL A 238 -3.75 14.23 4.90
C VAL A 238 -2.36 14.56 5.42
N GLU A 239 -1.41 13.66 5.29
CA GLU A 239 -0.02 13.89 5.64
C GLU A 239 0.90 13.00 4.78
N LEU A 240 2.01 13.55 4.30
CA LEU A 240 2.98 12.86 3.46
C LEU A 240 4.39 13.38 3.76
N GLY A 241 5.31 12.49 4.08
CA GLY A 241 6.70 12.87 4.34
C GLY A 241 7.62 11.66 4.51
N SER A 242 8.84 11.89 5.00
CA SER A 242 9.71 10.77 5.41
C SER A 242 9.06 9.99 6.55
N ALA A 243 9.33 8.69 6.61
CA ALA A 243 8.78 7.84 7.67
C ALA A 243 9.17 8.35 9.07
N ALA A 244 10.42 8.78 9.26
CA ALA A 244 10.86 9.37 10.52
C ALA A 244 10.01 10.59 10.91
N GLN A 245 9.80 11.55 10.00
CA GLN A 245 9.05 12.76 10.32
C GLN A 245 7.56 12.49 10.58
N VAL A 246 6.91 11.71 9.72
CA VAL A 246 5.47 11.43 9.86
C VAL A 246 5.18 10.57 11.10
N LEU A 247 6.04 9.59 11.39
CA LEU A 247 5.82 8.66 12.50
C LEU A 247 6.27 9.20 13.86
N ASP A 248 7.34 10.01 13.91
CA ASP A 248 7.88 10.55 15.18
C ASP A 248 7.39 11.96 15.50
N GLN A 249 7.09 12.76 14.47
CA GLN A 249 6.61 14.15 14.59
C GLN A 249 5.34 14.38 13.73
N PRO A 250 4.26 13.61 13.97
CA PRO A 250 3.02 13.77 13.22
C PRO A 250 2.43 15.18 13.36
N ARG A 251 2.17 15.83 12.22
CA ARG A 251 1.62 17.19 12.20
C ARG A 251 0.10 17.21 12.16
N HIS A 252 -0.52 16.34 11.38
CA HIS A 252 -1.98 16.34 11.25
C HIS A 252 -2.62 15.76 12.54
N PRO A 253 -3.68 16.38 13.10
CA PRO A 253 -4.38 15.86 14.27
C PRO A 253 -4.84 14.39 14.12
N TYR A 254 -5.33 14.01 12.95
CA TYR A 254 -5.64 12.61 12.63
C TYR A 254 -4.41 11.68 12.72
N THR A 255 -3.26 12.09 12.18
CA THR A 255 -2.04 11.26 12.21
C THR A 255 -1.56 11.06 13.65
N ARG A 256 -1.64 12.11 14.48
CA ARG A 256 -1.35 12.01 15.93
C ARG A 256 -2.26 10.97 16.58
N LEU A 257 -3.56 11.12 16.38
CA LEU A 257 -4.57 10.21 16.91
C LEU A 257 -4.31 8.75 16.50
N LEU A 258 -4.04 8.52 15.21
CA LEU A 258 -3.78 7.20 14.65
C LEU A 258 -2.58 6.50 15.31
N PHE A 259 -1.52 7.26 15.64
CA PHE A 259 -0.29 6.72 16.22
C PHE A 259 -0.24 6.75 17.75
N GLU A 260 -1.00 7.63 18.40
CA GLU A 260 -1.18 7.63 19.86
C GLU A 260 -1.95 6.40 20.37
N ALA A 261 -2.80 5.82 19.51
CA ALA A 261 -3.48 4.56 19.77
C ALA A 261 -2.55 3.34 19.74
N VAL A 262 -1.31 3.48 19.24
CA VAL A 262 -0.34 2.38 19.14
C VAL A 262 0.54 2.34 20.39
N PRO A 263 0.57 1.22 21.13
CA PRO A 263 1.40 1.09 22.33
C PRO A 263 2.88 1.31 22.00
N ARG A 264 3.53 2.22 22.72
CA ARG A 264 5.00 2.40 22.64
C ARG A 264 5.64 1.49 23.68
N LEU A 265 6.60 0.66 23.26
CA LEU A 265 7.38 -0.18 24.18
C LEU A 265 8.03 0.69 25.26
N GLY A 266 7.81 0.35 26.54
CA GLY A 266 8.37 1.07 27.68
C GLY A 266 7.58 2.30 28.14
N VAL A 267 6.44 2.64 27.51
CA VAL A 267 5.54 3.71 27.98
C VAL A 267 4.27 3.07 28.55
N PRO A 268 3.91 3.30 29.83
CA PRO A 268 2.65 2.81 30.38
C PRO A 268 1.48 3.42 29.60
N LEU A 269 0.52 2.58 29.21
CA LEU A 269 -0.72 3.01 28.56
C LEU A 269 -1.43 4.00 29.49
N ARG A 270 -1.65 5.24 29.04
CA ARG A 270 -2.42 6.21 29.80
C ARG A 270 -3.90 5.79 29.77
N ALA A 271 -4.50 5.63 30.94
CA ALA A 271 -5.89 5.18 31.11
C ALA A 271 -6.95 6.14 30.52
N GLU A 272 -6.54 7.35 30.11
CA GLU A 272 -7.40 8.39 29.53
C GLU A 272 -7.33 8.44 28.00
N GLN A 273 -7.01 7.34 27.32
CA GLN A 273 -7.15 7.26 25.86
C GLN A 273 -8.62 7.44 25.51
N VAL A 274 -9.02 8.70 25.26
CA VAL A 274 -10.31 9.07 24.69
C VAL A 274 -10.47 8.23 23.44
N ALA A 275 -11.34 7.22 23.52
CA ALA A 275 -11.69 6.40 22.39
C ALA A 275 -12.24 7.34 21.33
N ALA A 276 -11.40 7.67 20.34
CA ALA A 276 -11.85 8.43 19.21
C ALA A 276 -13.05 7.69 18.60
N PRO A 277 -14.06 8.40 18.07
CA PRO A 277 -15.16 7.77 17.35
C PRO A 277 -14.58 6.76 16.36
N THR A 278 -14.90 5.48 16.58
CA THR A 278 -14.22 4.33 15.97
C THR A 278 -14.58 4.11 14.51
N GLU A 279 -15.64 4.74 14.04
CA GLU A 279 -16.12 4.61 12.67
C GLU A 279 -15.73 5.84 11.83
N LEU A 280 -15.25 5.57 10.61
CA LEU A 280 -15.12 6.61 9.59
C LEU A 280 -16.49 7.15 9.22
N PRO A 281 -16.64 8.47 8.99
CA PRO A 281 -17.87 9.01 8.48
C PRO A 281 -18.20 8.41 7.11
N GLY A 282 -19.48 8.41 6.76
CA GLY A 282 -19.94 7.91 5.46
C GLY A 282 -19.31 8.70 4.31
N ASN A 283 -18.96 8.01 3.22
CA ASN A 283 -18.31 8.62 2.06
C ASN A 283 -19.27 9.02 0.93
N ARG A 284 -20.57 9.08 1.21
CA ARG A 284 -21.60 9.49 0.23
C ARG A 284 -21.78 11.01 0.18
N GLN A 285 -21.65 11.64 1.35
CA GLN A 285 -21.67 13.10 1.49
C GLN A 285 -20.37 13.49 2.18
N LEU A 286 -19.48 14.11 1.40
CA LEU A 286 -18.18 14.54 1.92
C LEU A 286 -18.31 15.88 2.62
N PRO A 287 -17.49 16.15 3.66
CA PRO A 287 -17.37 17.49 4.23
C PRO A 287 -16.91 18.50 3.18
N GLU A 288 -17.43 19.73 3.23
CA GLU A 288 -17.02 20.81 2.30
C GLU A 288 -15.60 21.31 2.58
N GLY A 289 -15.20 21.32 3.85
CA GLY A 289 -13.90 21.80 4.31
C GLY A 289 -12.89 20.70 4.63
N CYS A 290 -12.35 20.72 5.84
CA CYS A 290 -11.49 19.67 6.39
C CYS A 290 -12.31 18.38 6.60
N PHE A 291 -11.86 17.27 6.01
CA PHE A 291 -12.58 16.00 6.13
C PHE A 291 -12.58 15.46 7.56
N PHE A 292 -11.59 15.85 8.37
CA PHE A 292 -11.47 15.43 9.77
C PHE A 292 -12.13 16.43 10.76
N LEU A 293 -12.85 17.44 10.28
CA LEU A 293 -13.39 18.55 11.09
C LEU A 293 -14.12 18.08 12.35
N GLU A 294 -15.11 17.19 12.19
CA GLU A 294 -15.99 16.75 13.29
C GLU A 294 -15.27 15.91 14.36
N ARG A 295 -14.13 15.30 14.01
CA ARG A 295 -13.31 14.46 14.91
C ARG A 295 -12.06 15.18 15.41
N CYS A 296 -11.81 16.41 14.97
CA CYS A 296 -10.60 17.14 15.29
C CYS A 296 -10.75 17.91 16.62
N GLY A 297 -10.03 17.47 17.65
CA GLY A 297 -9.91 18.19 18.93
C GLY A 297 -9.17 19.53 18.85
N SER A 298 -8.61 19.88 17.69
CA SER A 298 -7.96 21.16 17.41
C SER A 298 -8.64 21.91 16.26
N SER A 299 -9.95 21.67 16.04
CA SER A 299 -10.72 22.39 15.03
C SER A 299 -10.87 23.87 15.40
N GLY A 300 -10.86 24.73 14.39
CA GLY A 300 -10.95 26.19 14.56
C GLY A 300 -11.30 26.89 13.26
N ASP A 301 -11.13 28.22 13.25
CA ASP A 301 -11.47 29.05 12.09
C ASP A 301 -10.62 28.70 10.87
N GLY A 302 -11.30 28.45 9.74
CA GLY A 302 -10.67 28.06 8.48
C GLY A 302 -10.80 26.58 8.16
N CYS A 303 -11.13 25.73 9.13
CA CYS A 303 -11.49 24.32 8.91
C CYS A 303 -12.64 24.13 7.91
N GLN A 304 -13.56 25.10 7.82
CA GLN A 304 -14.75 25.02 6.97
C GLN A 304 -14.41 25.17 5.48
N ARG A 305 -13.17 25.57 5.14
CA ARG A 305 -12.71 25.73 3.77
C ARG A 305 -11.90 24.51 3.30
N PRO A 306 -11.89 24.18 2.01
CA PRO A 306 -11.06 23.12 1.46
C PRO A 306 -9.58 23.31 1.81
N GLN A 307 -8.94 22.23 2.28
CA GLN A 307 -7.55 22.24 2.71
C GLN A 307 -6.63 21.74 1.60
N LEU A 308 -5.59 22.50 1.29
CA LEU A 308 -4.51 22.09 0.39
C LEU A 308 -3.37 21.45 1.18
N MET A 309 -2.59 20.59 0.55
CA MET A 309 -1.33 20.10 1.11
C MET A 309 -0.34 21.26 1.20
N ARG A 310 0.15 21.57 2.40
CA ARG A 310 1.14 22.61 2.70
C ARG A 310 2.34 22.01 3.41
N GLY A 311 3.51 22.65 3.33
CA GLY A 311 4.71 22.21 4.05
C GLY A 311 5.97 22.24 3.18
N GLY A 312 7.08 21.80 3.76
CA GLY A 312 8.39 21.77 3.11
C GLY A 312 8.62 20.51 2.28
N GLU A 313 9.84 20.39 1.76
CA GLU A 313 10.26 19.27 0.90
C GLU A 313 10.12 17.89 1.58
N HIS A 314 10.32 17.85 2.91
CA HIS A 314 10.37 16.59 3.64
C HIS A 314 9.03 16.14 4.25
N GLN A 315 8.10 17.07 4.50
CA GLN A 315 6.80 16.77 5.10
C GLN A 315 5.75 17.80 4.66
N ARG A 316 4.63 17.29 4.15
CA ARG A 316 3.46 18.06 3.73
C ARG A 316 2.22 17.57 4.47
N VAL A 317 1.34 18.49 4.83
CA VAL A 317 0.15 18.26 5.64
C VAL A 317 -1.06 19.00 5.06
N ARG A 318 -2.23 18.36 5.07
CA ARG A 318 -3.51 18.93 4.63
C ARG A 318 -4.24 19.57 5.82
N CYS A 319 -3.65 20.60 6.42
CA CYS A 319 -4.20 21.27 7.60
C CYS A 319 -3.87 22.77 7.62
N HIS A 320 -4.82 23.61 8.04
CA HIS A 320 -4.64 25.06 8.16
C HIS A 320 -3.84 25.49 9.39
N VAL A 321 -3.92 24.74 10.50
CA VAL A 321 -3.27 25.09 11.78
C VAL A 321 -1.75 24.88 11.76
N MET A 322 -1.27 23.99 10.89
CA MET A 322 0.09 23.43 10.96
C MET A 322 0.94 23.74 9.71
N GLY A 323 0.56 24.79 8.98
CA GLY A 323 1.24 25.29 7.78
C GLY A 323 2.23 26.40 8.08
#